data_AF-A0A7W7H2P8-F1
#
_entry.id   AF-A0A7W7H2P8-F1
#
_cell.length_a   1.000
_cell.length_b   1.000
_cell.length_c   1.000
_cell.angle_alpha   90.00
_cell.angle_beta   90.00
_cell.angle_gamma   90.00
#
_symmetry.space_group_name_H-M   'P 1'
#
loop_
_entity.id
_entity.type
_entity.pdbx_description
1 polymer ?
#
loop_
_entity_poly.entity_id
_entity_poly.type
_entity_poly.pdbx_seq_one_letter_code
_entity_poly.pdbx_strand_id
1 'polypeptide(L)'
;MVATIGQVTQQRYDELVAQSRDLVREHGRIQFKLGDNALEIEPMGRHGGSQPLQMPGLGVTEALRMFAEDIGVAPDTMKNWRWVASRWPVDQRRDDVPFHIHRLLASIADADQRFALIGEPPVLARTGERRWSEDEAKRRVGWQVTRPETVQEKVLAVHALVDDDEVATRVATDLLRRPKVAFKAAGETTVQEKVGAVHELVRDDEVASQIATDLLRRPEVAARAMTDTTARHLVNRAQADQARQGTELIRQRTPALQHIEHTGEFLDLVGACAQFVASAGRIVPGLRGQNYTEDEKATVQRNLARVRAAADWIEGAVATGQITPEEGLARLLAGE
;
A
#
# COMPACT_ATOMS: atom_id res chain seq x y z
N MET A 1 -52.54 -27.46 10.05
CA MET A 1 -52.51 -26.04 9.64
C MET A 1 -52.36 -26.01 8.13
N VAL A 2 -53.26 -25.33 7.41
CA VAL A 2 -53.13 -25.16 5.95
C VAL A 2 -51.87 -24.33 5.70
N ALA A 3 -50.94 -24.83 4.88
CA ALA A 3 -49.76 -24.07 4.51
C ALA A 3 -50.19 -22.81 3.72
N THR A 4 -49.94 -21.64 4.29
CA THR A 4 -50.23 -20.33 3.68
C THR A 4 -48.93 -19.71 3.17
N ILE A 5 -48.96 -19.17 1.95
CA ILE A 5 -47.88 -18.33 1.40
C ILE A 5 -48.39 -16.89 1.45
N GLY A 6 -47.80 -16.09 2.34
CA GLY A 6 -48.31 -14.74 2.61
C GLY A 6 -49.77 -14.81 3.09
N GLN A 7 -50.67 -14.12 2.38
CA GLN A 7 -52.10 -14.05 2.71
C GLN A 7 -52.98 -15.09 2.01
N VAL A 8 -52.41 -15.96 1.16
CA VAL A 8 -53.17 -16.94 0.38
C VAL A 8 -52.81 -18.37 0.77
N THR A 9 -53.73 -19.30 0.51
CA THR A 9 -53.43 -20.73 0.64
C THR A 9 -52.44 -21.18 -0.44
N GLN A 10 -51.73 -22.28 -0.20
CA GLN A 10 -50.83 -22.89 -1.19
C GLN A 10 -51.53 -23.12 -2.55
N GLN A 11 -52.72 -23.71 -2.55
CA GLN A 11 -53.50 -23.97 -3.76
C GLN A 11 -53.79 -22.67 -4.53
N ARG A 12 -54.22 -21.61 -3.83
CA ARG A 12 -54.50 -20.33 -4.48
C ARG A 12 -53.23 -19.67 -5.01
N TYR A 13 -52.12 -19.80 -4.31
CA TYR A 13 -50.82 -19.33 -4.79
C TYR A 13 -50.44 -20.02 -6.11
N ASP A 14 -50.62 -21.34 -6.20
CA ASP A 14 -50.28 -22.10 -7.41
C ASP A 14 -51.18 -21.72 -8.61
N GLU A 15 -52.47 -21.46 -8.38
CA GLU A 15 -53.38 -20.89 -9.39
C GLU A 15 -52.92 -19.50 -9.88
N LEU A 16 -52.60 -18.60 -8.94
CA LEU A 16 -52.13 -17.25 -9.27
C LEU A 16 -50.82 -17.29 -10.05
N VAL A 17 -49.92 -18.21 -9.70
CA VAL A 17 -48.67 -18.44 -10.43
C VAL A 17 -48.94 -18.92 -11.85
N ALA A 18 -49.88 -19.85 -12.05
CA ALA A 18 -50.25 -20.32 -13.39
C ALA A 18 -50.80 -19.16 -14.25
N GLN A 19 -51.77 -18.40 -13.74
CA GLN A 19 -52.35 -17.24 -14.43
C GLN A 19 -51.29 -16.18 -14.76
N SER A 20 -50.44 -15.85 -13.79
CA SER A 20 -49.38 -14.85 -13.98
C SER A 20 -48.35 -15.29 -15.02
N ARG A 21 -48.09 -16.60 -15.16
CA ARG A 21 -47.18 -17.12 -16.19
C ARG A 21 -47.76 -16.94 -17.59
N ASP A 22 -49.06 -17.10 -17.76
CA ASP A 22 -49.71 -16.86 -19.06
C ASP A 22 -49.63 -15.38 -19.44
N LEU A 23 -49.85 -14.48 -18.48
CA LEU A 23 -49.66 -13.03 -18.69
C LEU A 23 -48.22 -12.67 -19.06
N VAL A 24 -47.22 -13.28 -18.40
CA VAL A 24 -45.80 -13.09 -18.72
C VAL A 24 -45.48 -13.59 -20.14
N ARG A 25 -46.07 -14.70 -20.57
CA ARG A 25 -45.92 -15.22 -21.94
C ARG A 25 -46.50 -14.26 -22.97
N GLU A 26 -47.72 -13.77 -22.75
CA GLU A 26 -48.35 -12.79 -23.62
C GLU A 26 -47.53 -11.51 -23.72
N HIS A 27 -47.08 -10.98 -22.57
CA HIS A 27 -46.20 -9.82 -22.54
C HIS A 27 -44.89 -10.07 -23.31
N GLY A 28 -44.29 -11.25 -23.18
CA GLY A 28 -43.10 -11.61 -23.95
C GLY A 28 -43.35 -11.64 -25.47
N ARG A 29 -44.50 -12.14 -25.92
CA ARG A 29 -44.90 -12.12 -27.35
C ARG A 29 -45.05 -10.69 -27.85
N ILE A 30 -45.66 -9.80 -27.07
CA ILE A 30 -45.78 -8.37 -27.40
C ILE A 30 -44.39 -7.75 -27.56
N GLN A 31 -43.48 -7.99 -26.61
CA GLN A 31 -42.12 -7.46 -26.64
C GLN A 31 -41.34 -7.95 -27.87
N PHE A 32 -41.42 -9.24 -28.20
CA PHE A 32 -40.81 -9.78 -29.41
C PHE A 32 -41.42 -9.17 -30.68
N LYS A 33 -42.74 -9.04 -30.77
CA LYS A 33 -43.39 -8.46 -31.96
C LYS A 33 -43.02 -6.99 -32.16
N LEU A 34 -42.96 -6.21 -31.08
CA LEU A 34 -42.50 -4.82 -31.14
C LEU A 34 -41.02 -4.74 -31.53
N GLY A 35 -40.18 -5.64 -31.03
CA GLY A 35 -38.79 -5.78 -31.45
C GLY A 35 -38.63 -6.16 -32.93
N ASP A 36 -39.46 -7.05 -33.45
CA ASP A 36 -39.49 -7.44 -34.87
C ASP A 36 -39.91 -6.27 -35.76
N ASN A 37 -40.95 -5.53 -35.37
CA ASN A 37 -41.35 -4.32 -36.08
C ASN A 37 -40.22 -3.29 -36.10
N ALA A 38 -39.50 -3.14 -34.99
CA ALA A 38 -38.33 -2.25 -34.91
C ALA A 38 -37.15 -2.73 -35.78
N LEU A 39 -36.99 -4.04 -35.99
CA LEU A 39 -36.01 -4.59 -36.93
C LEU A 39 -36.42 -4.42 -38.39
N GLU A 40 -37.71 -4.44 -38.68
CA GLU A 40 -38.26 -4.16 -40.01
C GLU A 40 -38.05 -2.68 -40.40
N ILE A 41 -38.27 -1.77 -39.43
CA ILE A 41 -38.03 -0.33 -39.61
C ILE A 41 -36.51 -0.05 -39.76
N GLU A 42 -35.70 -0.62 -38.87
CA GLU A 42 -34.25 -0.43 -38.87
C GLU A 42 -33.52 -1.76 -38.58
N PRO A 43 -32.96 -2.44 -39.60
CA PRO A 43 -32.19 -3.67 -39.41
C PRO A 43 -30.91 -3.46 -38.58
N MET A 44 -30.40 -4.50 -37.92
CA MET A 44 -29.12 -4.40 -37.18
C MET A 44 -27.96 -4.18 -38.15
N GLY A 45 -27.17 -3.12 -37.93
CA GLY A 45 -25.96 -2.85 -38.70
C GLY A 45 -24.83 -3.85 -38.42
N ARG A 46 -23.90 -4.02 -39.38
CA ARG A 46 -22.64 -4.75 -39.15
C ARG A 46 -21.80 -3.97 -38.13
N HIS A 47 -21.35 -4.62 -37.06
CA HIS A 47 -20.47 -3.98 -36.07
C HIS A 47 -19.19 -3.44 -36.75
N GLY A 48 -18.87 -2.17 -36.54
CA GLY A 48 -17.56 -1.59 -36.86
C GLY A 48 -17.33 -1.04 -38.27
N GLY A 49 -18.37 -0.87 -39.09
CA GLY A 49 -18.24 -0.18 -40.38
C GLY A 49 -18.87 1.20 -40.34
N SER A 50 -18.12 2.25 -40.70
CA SER A 50 -18.71 3.52 -41.12
C SER A 50 -19.64 3.21 -42.29
N GLN A 51 -20.96 3.22 -42.07
CA GLN A 51 -21.89 3.15 -43.17
C GLN A 51 -21.67 4.40 -44.03
N PRO A 52 -21.40 4.25 -45.35
CA PRO A 52 -21.40 5.41 -46.24
C PRO A 52 -22.78 6.04 -46.12
N LEU A 53 -22.87 7.35 -45.91
CA LEU A 53 -24.11 8.12 -45.76
C LEU A 53 -25.18 7.56 -46.71
N GLN A 54 -26.08 6.72 -46.19
CA GLN A 54 -27.14 6.14 -46.99
C GLN A 54 -28.35 7.05 -46.87
N MET A 55 -28.61 7.75 -47.97
CA MET A 55 -29.77 8.58 -48.28
C MET A 55 -29.94 9.86 -47.43
N PRO A 56 -30.44 10.97 -48.02
CA PRO A 56 -30.93 12.10 -47.24
C PRO A 56 -32.19 11.64 -46.49
N GLY A 57 -32.02 11.15 -45.27
CA GLY A 57 -33.06 10.57 -44.43
C GLY A 57 -32.63 10.52 -42.96
N LEU A 58 -33.61 10.36 -42.08
CA LEU A 58 -33.45 10.30 -40.62
C LEU A 58 -32.45 9.19 -40.23
N GLY A 59 -31.56 9.45 -39.26
CA GLY A 59 -30.60 8.43 -38.80
C GLY A 59 -31.27 7.26 -38.07
N VAL A 60 -30.59 6.12 -37.95
CA VAL A 60 -31.07 4.88 -37.27
C VAL A 60 -31.66 5.14 -35.89
N THR A 61 -31.03 6.04 -35.12
CA THR A 61 -31.50 6.44 -33.78
C THR A 61 -32.79 7.25 -33.83
N GLU A 62 -32.99 8.03 -34.89
CA GLU A 62 -34.09 8.96 -35.05
C GLU A 62 -35.36 8.25 -35.53
N ALA A 63 -35.27 7.33 -36.50
CA ALA A 63 -36.40 6.52 -36.94
C ALA A 63 -36.96 5.65 -35.79
N LEU A 64 -36.08 5.03 -35.00
CA LEU A 64 -36.50 4.29 -33.80
C LEU A 64 -37.10 5.18 -32.72
N ARG A 65 -36.58 6.41 -32.55
CA ARG A 65 -37.11 7.36 -31.57
C ARG A 65 -38.53 7.77 -31.94
N MET A 66 -38.78 8.13 -33.20
CA MET A 66 -40.12 8.44 -33.70
C MET A 66 -41.08 7.27 -33.50
N PHE A 67 -40.70 6.05 -33.91
CA PHE A 67 -41.53 4.87 -33.71
C PHE A 67 -41.85 4.61 -32.23
N ALA A 68 -40.87 4.77 -31.34
CA ALA A 68 -41.06 4.58 -29.90
C ALA A 68 -41.99 5.66 -29.30
N GLU A 69 -41.82 6.93 -29.70
CA GLU A 69 -42.68 8.05 -29.28
C GLU A 69 -44.13 7.84 -29.75
N ASP A 70 -44.33 7.42 -31.01
CA ASP A 70 -45.67 7.20 -31.60
C ASP A 70 -46.48 6.10 -30.89
N ILE A 71 -45.81 5.08 -30.35
CA ILE A 71 -46.47 3.98 -29.61
C ILE A 71 -46.41 4.15 -28.08
N GLY A 72 -45.80 5.23 -27.58
CA GLY A 72 -45.70 5.53 -26.15
C GLY A 72 -44.70 4.66 -25.36
N VAL A 73 -43.63 4.17 -25.99
CA VAL A 73 -42.56 3.39 -25.35
C VAL A 73 -41.26 4.20 -25.30
N ALA A 74 -40.45 4.02 -24.26
CA ALA A 74 -39.15 4.69 -24.19
C ALA A 74 -38.21 4.21 -25.32
N PRO A 75 -37.51 5.12 -26.03
CA PRO A 75 -36.62 4.73 -27.13
C PRO A 75 -35.57 3.68 -26.76
N ASP A 76 -35.02 3.73 -25.54
CA ASP A 76 -34.05 2.73 -25.08
C ASP A 76 -34.67 1.36 -24.80
N THR A 77 -35.93 1.32 -24.37
CA THR A 77 -36.70 0.07 -24.28
C THR A 77 -36.90 -0.54 -25.67
N MET A 78 -37.20 0.29 -26.68
CA MET A 78 -37.36 -0.17 -28.05
C MET A 78 -36.04 -0.71 -28.64
N LYS A 79 -34.92 -0.01 -28.43
CA LYS A 79 -33.58 -0.51 -28.80
C LYS A 79 -33.28 -1.85 -28.14
N ASN A 80 -33.65 -2.02 -26.87
CA ASN A 80 -33.47 -3.28 -26.17
C ASN A 80 -34.30 -4.40 -26.82
N TRP A 81 -35.60 -4.17 -27.06
CA TRP A 81 -36.46 -5.17 -27.69
C TRP A 81 -36.00 -5.55 -29.08
N ARG A 82 -35.62 -4.57 -29.91
CA ARG A 82 -35.01 -4.77 -31.22
C ARG A 82 -33.77 -5.64 -31.14
N TRP A 83 -32.86 -5.34 -30.21
CA TRP A 83 -31.63 -6.10 -30.02
C TRP A 83 -31.90 -7.55 -29.59
N VAL A 84 -32.82 -7.78 -28.65
CA VAL A 84 -33.18 -9.15 -28.24
C VAL A 84 -33.82 -9.91 -29.40
N ALA A 85 -34.76 -9.30 -30.12
CA ALA A 85 -35.39 -9.91 -31.29
C ALA A 85 -34.36 -10.29 -32.36
N SER A 86 -33.30 -9.50 -32.54
CA SER A 86 -32.26 -9.79 -33.54
C SER A 86 -31.37 -10.97 -33.15
N ARG A 87 -31.27 -11.26 -31.85
CA ARG A 87 -30.48 -12.39 -31.31
C ARG A 87 -31.29 -13.68 -31.24
N TRP A 88 -32.62 -13.58 -31.36
CA TRP A 88 -33.57 -14.68 -31.24
C TRP A 88 -34.52 -14.68 -32.45
N PRO A 89 -34.16 -15.35 -33.57
CA PRO A 89 -35.08 -15.60 -34.68
C PRO A 89 -36.36 -16.30 -34.20
N VAL A 90 -37.47 -16.11 -34.94
CA VAL A 90 -38.80 -16.62 -34.55
C VAL A 90 -38.78 -18.10 -34.16
N ASP A 91 -38.09 -18.93 -34.95
CA ASP A 91 -38.02 -20.38 -34.74
C ASP A 91 -37.19 -20.81 -33.52
N GLN A 92 -36.38 -19.89 -32.97
CA GLN A 92 -35.51 -20.14 -31.81
C GLN A 92 -36.06 -19.57 -30.51
N ARG A 93 -37.23 -18.91 -30.56
CA ARG A 93 -37.89 -18.36 -29.38
C ARG A 93 -38.66 -19.44 -28.63
N ARG A 94 -38.67 -19.32 -27.31
CA ARG A 94 -39.35 -20.26 -26.43
C ARG A 94 -40.46 -19.58 -25.64
N ASP A 95 -41.71 -19.93 -25.94
CA ASP A 95 -42.91 -19.38 -25.28
C ASP A 95 -43.01 -19.77 -23.78
N ASP A 96 -42.32 -20.82 -23.35
CA ASP A 96 -42.22 -21.23 -21.94
C ASP A 96 -41.16 -20.44 -21.16
N VAL A 97 -40.36 -19.61 -21.84
CA VAL A 97 -39.26 -18.84 -21.26
C VAL A 97 -39.58 -17.34 -21.31
N PRO A 98 -39.56 -16.61 -20.17
CA PRO A 98 -39.83 -15.18 -20.18
C PRO A 98 -38.86 -14.39 -21.07
N PHE A 99 -39.33 -13.29 -21.67
CA PHE A 99 -38.53 -12.41 -22.52
C PHE A 99 -37.26 -11.89 -21.82
N HIS A 100 -37.35 -11.58 -20.52
CA HIS A 100 -36.19 -11.15 -19.74
C HIS A 100 -35.05 -12.19 -19.73
N ILE A 101 -35.36 -13.48 -19.72
CA ILE A 101 -34.34 -14.54 -19.78
C ILE A 101 -33.71 -14.58 -21.17
N HIS A 102 -34.50 -14.45 -22.23
CA HIS A 102 -33.97 -14.29 -23.59
C HIS A 102 -33.02 -13.08 -23.68
N ARG A 103 -33.36 -11.97 -23.02
CA ARG A 103 -32.51 -10.78 -22.94
C ARG A 103 -31.17 -11.05 -22.26
N LEU A 104 -31.17 -11.76 -21.13
CA LEU A 104 -29.93 -12.13 -20.44
C LEU A 104 -29.06 -13.03 -21.32
N LEU A 105 -29.63 -14.12 -21.85
CA LEU A 105 -28.92 -15.09 -22.66
C LEU A 105 -28.51 -14.54 -24.05
N ALA A 106 -29.14 -13.47 -24.54
CA ALA A 106 -28.77 -12.79 -25.79
C ALA A 106 -27.33 -12.25 -25.80
N SER A 107 -26.75 -12.03 -24.61
CA SER A 107 -25.35 -11.61 -24.42
C SER A 107 -24.32 -12.68 -24.82
N ILE A 108 -24.71 -13.96 -24.89
CA ILE A 108 -23.86 -15.04 -25.38
C ILE A 108 -23.58 -14.79 -26.86
N ALA A 109 -22.31 -14.65 -27.22
CA ALA A 109 -21.88 -14.28 -28.58
C ALA A 109 -22.25 -15.36 -29.60
N ASP A 110 -21.94 -16.63 -29.29
CA ASP A 110 -22.23 -17.80 -30.12
C ASP A 110 -23.75 -18.04 -30.20
N ALA A 111 -24.27 -18.15 -31.43
CA ALA A 111 -25.68 -18.38 -31.68
C ALA A 111 -26.11 -19.82 -31.36
N ASP A 112 -25.33 -20.82 -31.76
CA ASP A 112 -25.69 -22.22 -31.59
C ASP A 112 -25.66 -22.60 -30.11
N GLN A 113 -24.63 -22.14 -29.39
CA GLN A 113 -24.57 -22.29 -27.93
C GLN A 113 -25.78 -21.66 -27.24
N ARG A 114 -26.16 -20.45 -27.65
CA ARG A 114 -27.29 -19.72 -27.06
C ARG A 114 -28.62 -20.45 -27.31
N PHE A 115 -28.84 -20.95 -28.51
CA PHE A 115 -30.06 -21.68 -28.89
C PHE A 115 -30.16 -23.03 -28.18
N ALA A 116 -29.07 -23.78 -28.09
CA ALA A 116 -29.04 -25.02 -27.32
C ALA A 116 -29.32 -24.75 -25.83
N LEU A 117 -28.66 -23.72 -25.27
CA LEU A 117 -28.74 -23.39 -23.85
C LEU A 117 -30.17 -23.11 -23.41
N ILE A 118 -30.92 -22.26 -24.12
CA ILE A 118 -32.28 -21.88 -23.69
C ILE A 118 -33.24 -23.09 -23.62
N GLY A 119 -32.97 -24.13 -24.41
CA GLY A 119 -33.71 -25.39 -24.43
C GLY A 119 -33.43 -26.30 -23.23
N GLU A 120 -32.41 -26.00 -22.43
CA GLU A 120 -31.99 -26.79 -21.26
C GLU A 120 -32.14 -26.00 -19.94
N PRO A 121 -33.38 -25.69 -19.51
CA PRO A 121 -33.59 -24.97 -18.27
C PRO A 121 -33.11 -25.77 -17.03
N PRO A 122 -32.51 -25.10 -16.04
CA PRO A 122 -32.03 -25.73 -14.81
C PRO A 122 -33.20 -26.24 -13.96
N VAL A 123 -32.92 -27.14 -13.01
CA VAL A 123 -33.92 -27.55 -12.00
C VAL A 123 -33.99 -26.50 -10.90
N LEU A 124 -35.17 -25.93 -10.67
CA LEU A 124 -35.39 -25.01 -9.55
C LEU A 124 -35.43 -25.81 -8.24
N ALA A 125 -34.51 -25.53 -7.31
CA ALA A 125 -34.42 -26.22 -6.03
C ALA A 125 -35.73 -26.18 -5.21
N ARG A 126 -36.51 -25.09 -5.32
CA ARG A 126 -37.77 -24.91 -4.59
C ARG A 126 -38.90 -25.81 -5.09
N THR A 127 -39.00 -26.04 -6.40
CA THR A 127 -40.15 -26.73 -7.03
C THR A 127 -39.78 -28.06 -7.67
N GLY A 128 -38.49 -28.35 -7.87
CA GLY A 128 -38.02 -29.51 -8.62
C GLY A 128 -38.29 -29.46 -10.13
N GLU A 129 -38.92 -28.39 -10.61
CA GLU A 129 -39.26 -28.22 -12.03
C GLU A 129 -38.10 -27.61 -12.80
N ARG A 130 -37.93 -28.03 -14.07
CA ARG A 130 -36.95 -27.43 -14.97
C ARG A 130 -37.43 -26.08 -15.49
N ARG A 131 -36.89 -24.98 -14.97
CA ARG A 131 -37.24 -23.61 -15.37
C ARG A 131 -36.10 -22.64 -15.15
N TRP A 132 -36.01 -21.64 -16.03
CA TRP A 132 -35.10 -20.52 -15.85
C TRP A 132 -35.51 -19.61 -14.68
N SER A 133 -34.55 -19.33 -13.80
CA SER A 133 -34.58 -18.19 -12.90
C SER A 133 -33.65 -17.09 -13.44
N GLU A 134 -33.84 -15.87 -12.97
CA GLU A 134 -32.93 -14.76 -13.27
C GLU A 134 -31.50 -15.07 -12.84
N ASP A 135 -31.32 -15.61 -11.62
CA ASP A 135 -30.00 -15.94 -11.08
C ASP A 135 -29.31 -17.06 -11.89
N GLU A 136 -30.03 -18.08 -12.37
CA GLU A 136 -29.41 -19.09 -13.25
C GLU A 136 -29.01 -18.46 -14.59
N ALA A 137 -29.88 -17.66 -15.20
CA ALA A 137 -29.56 -17.03 -16.48
C ALA A 137 -28.31 -16.15 -16.35
N LYS A 138 -28.21 -15.34 -15.28
CA LYS A 138 -27.01 -14.56 -14.93
C LYS A 138 -25.77 -15.46 -14.75
N ARG A 139 -25.90 -16.56 -14.02
CA ARG A 139 -24.81 -17.52 -13.80
C ARG A 139 -24.26 -18.10 -15.10
N ARG A 140 -25.13 -18.46 -16.06
CA ARG A 140 -24.70 -19.02 -17.36
C ARG A 140 -23.94 -18.01 -18.23
N VAL A 141 -24.24 -16.73 -18.09
CA VAL A 141 -23.54 -15.65 -18.82
C VAL A 141 -22.37 -15.06 -18.02
N GLY A 142 -22.07 -15.59 -16.84
CA GLY A 142 -20.98 -15.11 -15.97
C GLY A 142 -21.26 -13.76 -15.33
N TRP A 143 -22.53 -13.34 -15.24
CA TRP A 143 -22.91 -12.10 -14.58
C TRP A 143 -23.10 -12.32 -13.08
N GLN A 144 -22.93 -11.24 -12.31
CA GLN A 144 -23.17 -11.26 -10.87
C GLN A 144 -24.61 -11.63 -10.57
N VAL A 145 -24.79 -12.71 -9.82
CA VAL A 145 -26.09 -13.20 -9.36
C VAL A 145 -26.61 -12.37 -8.19
N THR A 146 -27.94 -12.31 -8.05
CA THR A 146 -28.60 -11.59 -6.95
C THR A 146 -28.50 -12.40 -5.66
N ARG A 147 -28.59 -13.73 -5.78
CA ARG A 147 -28.46 -14.67 -4.65
C ARG A 147 -27.26 -15.59 -4.88
N PRO A 148 -26.08 -15.25 -4.34
CA PRO A 148 -24.89 -16.06 -4.47
C PRO A 148 -24.98 -17.33 -3.62
N GLU A 149 -24.84 -18.48 -4.25
CA GLU A 149 -24.89 -19.80 -3.62
C GLU A 149 -23.47 -20.34 -3.41
N THR A 150 -22.63 -20.26 -4.44
CA THR A 150 -21.26 -20.78 -4.38
C THR A 150 -20.31 -19.84 -3.64
N VAL A 151 -19.19 -20.37 -3.16
CA VAL A 151 -18.13 -19.54 -2.53
C VAL A 151 -17.65 -18.48 -3.51
N GLN A 152 -17.43 -18.86 -4.78
CA GLN A 152 -16.97 -17.92 -5.81
C GLN A 152 -17.97 -16.80 -6.07
N GLU A 153 -19.26 -17.09 -6.13
CA GLU A 153 -20.31 -16.08 -6.29
C GLU A 153 -20.37 -15.12 -5.09
N LYS A 154 -20.19 -15.65 -3.88
CA LYS A 154 -20.14 -14.82 -2.66
C LYS A 154 -18.91 -13.93 -2.67
N VAL A 155 -17.76 -14.43 -3.11
CA VAL A 155 -16.54 -13.64 -3.27
C VAL A 155 -16.73 -12.52 -4.29
N LEU A 156 -17.31 -12.80 -5.46
CA LEU A 156 -17.64 -11.77 -6.45
C LEU A 156 -18.62 -10.71 -5.90
N ALA A 157 -19.62 -11.15 -5.13
CA ALA A 157 -20.55 -10.22 -4.48
C ALA A 157 -19.85 -9.34 -3.44
N VAL A 158 -18.90 -9.89 -2.67
CA VAL A 158 -18.07 -9.12 -1.74
C VAL A 158 -17.19 -8.14 -2.51
N HIS A 159 -16.53 -8.56 -3.59
CA HIS A 159 -15.72 -7.66 -4.44
C HIS A 159 -16.51 -6.44 -4.92
N ALA A 160 -17.74 -6.64 -5.40
CA ALA A 160 -18.60 -5.55 -5.82
C ALA A 160 -18.98 -4.59 -4.67
N LEU A 161 -19.02 -5.09 -3.42
CA LEU A 161 -19.31 -4.26 -2.24
C LEU A 161 -18.07 -3.53 -1.70
N VAL A 162 -16.87 -4.03 -1.98
CA VAL A 162 -15.59 -3.45 -1.52
C VAL A 162 -14.86 -2.70 -2.63
N ASP A 163 -15.58 -2.24 -3.66
CA ASP A 163 -15.04 -1.34 -4.70
C ASP A 163 -14.66 0.04 -4.13
N ASP A 164 -15.31 0.42 -3.02
CA ASP A 164 -14.99 1.62 -2.25
C ASP A 164 -13.85 1.33 -1.24
N ASP A 165 -12.80 2.16 -1.29
CA ASP A 165 -11.59 2.01 -0.47
C ASP A 165 -11.87 2.13 1.05
N GLU A 166 -12.86 2.92 1.47
CA GLU A 166 -13.23 3.06 2.88
C GLU A 166 -13.90 1.76 3.37
N VAL A 167 -14.81 1.21 2.57
CA VAL A 167 -15.46 -0.08 2.87
C VAL A 167 -14.42 -1.20 2.85
N ALA A 168 -13.54 -1.23 1.84
CA ALA A 168 -12.47 -2.21 1.73
C ALA A 168 -11.54 -2.18 2.95
N THR A 169 -11.14 -0.99 3.41
CA THR A 169 -10.27 -0.81 4.58
C THR A 169 -10.91 -1.34 5.86
N ARG A 170 -12.20 -1.06 6.07
CA ARG A 170 -12.94 -1.56 7.26
C ARG A 170 -13.08 -3.08 7.23
N VAL A 171 -13.46 -3.64 6.07
CA VAL A 171 -13.56 -5.09 5.89
C VAL A 171 -12.19 -5.76 6.10
N ALA A 172 -11.12 -5.21 5.52
CA ALA A 172 -9.76 -5.72 5.71
C ALA A 172 -9.36 -5.71 7.19
N THR A 173 -9.65 -4.63 7.91
CA THR A 173 -9.37 -4.52 9.36
C THR A 173 -10.10 -5.61 10.16
N ASP A 174 -11.38 -5.85 9.86
CA ASP A 174 -12.15 -6.90 10.53
C ASP A 174 -11.68 -8.31 10.18
N LEU A 175 -11.20 -8.53 8.95
CA LEU A 175 -10.59 -9.79 8.55
C LEU A 175 -9.22 -10.00 9.23
N LEU A 176 -8.41 -8.96 9.39
CA LEU A 176 -7.12 -9.03 10.09
C LEU A 176 -7.30 -9.33 11.59
N ARG A 177 -8.41 -8.89 12.21
CA ARG A 177 -8.79 -9.26 13.59
C ARG A 177 -9.10 -10.76 13.76
N ARG A 178 -9.20 -11.52 12.67
CA ARG A 178 -9.46 -12.97 12.69
C ARG A 178 -8.16 -13.73 12.42
N PRO A 179 -7.41 -14.15 13.47
CA PRO A 179 -6.03 -14.64 13.32
C PRO A 179 -5.91 -15.86 12.40
N LYS A 180 -6.90 -16.75 12.38
CA LYS A 180 -6.92 -17.92 11.48
C LYS A 180 -7.09 -17.53 10.00
N VAL A 181 -7.83 -16.46 9.71
CA VAL A 181 -8.06 -15.98 8.34
C VAL A 181 -6.83 -15.23 7.87
N ALA A 182 -6.29 -14.32 8.69
CA ALA A 182 -5.05 -13.61 8.41
C ALA A 182 -3.89 -14.58 8.15
N PHE A 183 -3.74 -15.62 8.99
CA PHE A 183 -2.71 -16.64 8.80
C PHE A 183 -2.88 -17.45 7.51
N LYS A 184 -4.12 -17.85 7.16
CA LYS A 184 -4.39 -18.59 5.92
C LYS A 184 -4.18 -17.74 4.67
N ALA A 185 -4.68 -16.50 4.67
CA ALA A 185 -4.49 -15.55 3.58
C ALA A 185 -3.00 -15.21 3.38
N ALA A 186 -2.26 -15.03 4.48
CA ALA A 186 -0.82 -14.90 4.46
C ALA A 186 -0.12 -16.21 4.04
N GLY A 187 -0.76 -17.38 4.09
CA GLY A 187 -0.23 -18.65 3.61
C GLY A 187 -0.34 -18.81 2.10
N GLU A 188 -1.39 -18.26 1.49
CA GLU A 188 -1.71 -18.34 0.06
C GLU A 188 -0.92 -17.34 -0.81
N THR A 189 -0.27 -16.37 -0.18
CA THR A 189 0.60 -15.37 -0.83
C THR A 189 2.06 -15.84 -0.93
N THR A 190 2.79 -15.28 -1.88
CA THR A 190 4.24 -15.54 -2.05
C THR A 190 5.04 -14.92 -0.89
N VAL A 191 6.27 -15.39 -0.68
CA VAL A 191 7.17 -14.79 0.33
C VAL A 191 7.45 -13.31 0.01
N GLN A 192 7.57 -12.96 -1.26
CA GLN A 192 7.83 -11.59 -1.69
C GLN A 192 6.65 -10.65 -1.39
N GLU A 193 5.41 -11.08 -1.66
CA GLU A 193 4.21 -10.32 -1.30
C GLU A 193 4.08 -10.14 0.21
N LYS A 194 4.40 -11.18 0.99
CA LYS A 194 4.42 -11.09 2.46
C LYS A 194 5.45 -10.07 2.94
N VAL A 195 6.65 -10.09 2.39
CA VAL A 195 7.71 -9.13 2.74
C VAL A 195 7.27 -7.71 2.37
N GLY A 196 6.67 -7.51 1.20
CA GLY A 196 6.11 -6.21 0.79
C GLY A 196 5.01 -5.71 1.73
N ALA A 197 4.06 -6.57 2.08
CA ALA A 197 2.98 -6.22 3.01
C ALA A 197 3.51 -5.89 4.42
N VAL A 198 4.48 -6.66 4.93
CA VAL A 198 5.14 -6.37 6.21
C VAL A 198 5.88 -5.03 6.13
N HIS A 199 6.58 -4.74 5.04
CA HIS A 199 7.27 -3.47 4.87
C HIS A 199 6.30 -2.28 4.95
N GLU A 200 5.13 -2.40 4.33
CA GLU A 200 4.08 -1.36 4.41
C GLU A 200 3.47 -1.24 5.81
N LEU A 201 3.24 -2.36 6.50
CA LEU A 201 2.74 -2.37 7.87
C LEU A 201 3.75 -1.84 8.91
N VAL A 202 5.04 -1.81 8.55
CA VAL A 202 6.16 -1.47 9.43
C VAL A 202 6.75 -0.10 9.07
N ARG A 203 5.98 0.76 8.38
CA ARG A 203 6.35 2.17 8.17
C ARG A 203 6.45 2.99 9.46
N ASP A 204 5.74 2.57 10.50
CA ASP A 204 5.79 3.18 11.83
C ASP A 204 7.00 2.62 12.61
N ASP A 205 7.93 3.50 12.99
CA ASP A 205 9.16 3.13 13.69
C ASP A 205 8.91 2.49 15.08
N GLU A 206 7.81 2.82 15.76
CA GLU A 206 7.44 2.20 17.03
C GLU A 206 7.05 0.72 16.81
N VAL A 207 6.20 0.48 15.82
CA VAL A 207 5.78 -0.87 15.42
C VAL A 207 6.98 -1.66 14.88
N ALA A 208 7.83 -1.01 14.08
CA ALA A 208 9.06 -1.60 13.54
C ALA A 208 10.01 -2.08 14.63
N SER A 209 10.23 -1.25 15.64
CA SER A 209 11.13 -1.57 16.75
C SER A 209 10.62 -2.78 17.56
N GLN A 210 9.32 -2.84 17.85
CA GLN A 210 8.71 -3.97 18.56
C GLN A 210 8.85 -5.27 17.75
N ILE A 211 8.50 -5.24 16.46
CA ILE A 211 8.59 -6.41 15.58
C ILE A 211 10.05 -6.85 15.40
N ALA A 212 10.97 -5.93 15.16
CA ALA A 212 12.39 -6.24 15.04
C ALA A 212 12.92 -6.94 16.31
N THR A 213 12.53 -6.44 17.48
CA THR A 213 12.89 -7.06 18.77
C THR A 213 12.33 -8.47 18.89
N ASP A 214 11.05 -8.68 18.58
CA ASP A 214 10.40 -10.00 18.65
C ASP A 214 10.97 -11.00 17.64
N LEU A 215 11.35 -10.52 16.45
CA LEU A 215 12.01 -11.33 15.43
C LEU A 215 13.42 -11.74 15.87
N LEU A 216 14.19 -10.81 16.46
CA LEU A 216 15.54 -11.08 16.97
C LEU A 216 15.54 -11.98 18.22
N ARG A 217 14.42 -12.09 18.95
CA ARG A 217 14.26 -13.11 20.01
C ARG A 217 14.28 -14.54 19.48
N ARG A 218 14.11 -14.75 18.17
CA ARG A 218 14.19 -16.07 17.52
C ARG A 218 15.65 -16.34 17.10
N PRO A 219 16.33 -17.35 17.66
CA PRO A 219 17.78 -17.53 17.50
C PRO A 219 18.23 -17.70 16.04
N GLU A 220 17.49 -18.48 15.25
CA GLU A 220 17.77 -18.67 13.82
C GLU A 220 17.63 -17.38 13.00
N VAL A 221 16.65 -16.54 13.35
CA VAL A 221 16.42 -15.26 12.66
C VAL A 221 17.53 -14.27 13.00
N ALA A 222 17.91 -14.19 14.28
CA ALA A 222 19.02 -13.37 14.72
C ALA A 222 20.33 -13.79 14.05
N ALA A 223 20.64 -15.09 14.01
CA ALA A 223 21.84 -15.59 13.34
C ALA A 223 21.86 -15.19 11.86
N ARG A 224 20.77 -15.41 11.12
CA ARG A 224 20.66 -15.01 9.71
C ARG A 224 20.75 -13.50 9.53
N ALA A 225 20.08 -12.71 10.35
CA ALA A 225 20.16 -11.26 10.29
C ALA A 225 21.60 -10.76 10.50
N MET A 226 22.38 -11.40 11.37
CA MET A 226 23.78 -11.05 11.62
C MET A 226 24.74 -11.52 10.53
N THR A 227 24.33 -12.46 9.67
CA THR A 227 25.11 -12.80 8.46
C THR A 227 25.00 -11.73 7.37
N ASP A 228 23.93 -10.93 7.37
CA ASP A 228 23.80 -9.80 6.46
C ASP A 228 24.75 -8.66 6.88
N THR A 229 25.64 -8.27 5.97
CA THR A 229 26.69 -7.27 6.24
C THR A 229 26.11 -5.90 6.58
N THR A 230 25.00 -5.52 5.93
CA THR A 230 24.36 -4.21 6.12
C THR A 230 23.68 -4.16 7.48
N ALA A 231 22.86 -5.17 7.80
CA ALA A 231 22.17 -5.25 9.09
C ALA A 231 23.17 -5.30 10.25
N ARG A 232 24.22 -6.12 10.13
CA ARG A 232 25.29 -6.20 11.14
C ARG A 232 25.99 -4.86 11.33
N HIS A 233 26.34 -4.16 10.24
CA HIS A 233 26.98 -2.85 10.33
C HIS A 233 26.09 -1.80 11.00
N LEU A 234 24.80 -1.76 10.67
CA LEU A 234 23.83 -0.82 11.27
C LEU A 234 23.63 -1.09 12.77
N VAL A 235 23.51 -2.34 13.18
CA VAL A 235 23.40 -2.71 14.60
C VAL A 235 24.67 -2.35 15.36
N ASN A 236 25.85 -2.64 14.82
CA ASN A 236 27.12 -2.27 15.44
C ASN A 236 27.27 -0.76 15.59
N ARG A 237 26.86 0.01 14.57
CA ARG A 237 26.84 1.47 14.64
C ARG A 237 25.90 1.96 15.74
N ALA A 238 24.68 1.42 15.82
CA ALA A 238 23.72 1.77 16.86
C ALA A 238 24.25 1.46 18.27
N GLN A 239 24.93 0.33 18.46
CA GLN A 239 25.58 -0.02 19.73
C GLN A 239 26.70 0.97 20.10
N ALA A 240 27.54 1.35 19.13
CA ALA A 240 28.58 2.34 19.36
C ALA A 240 28.01 3.73 19.68
N ASP A 241 26.94 4.13 19.02
CA ASP A 241 26.22 5.38 19.27
C ASP A 241 25.60 5.39 20.67
N GLN A 242 24.94 4.29 21.08
CA GLN A 242 24.36 4.13 22.41
C GLN A 242 25.44 4.16 23.51
N ALA A 243 26.58 3.51 23.29
CA ALA A 243 27.70 3.54 24.23
C ALA A 243 28.25 4.96 24.41
N ARG A 244 28.39 5.73 23.32
CA ARG A 244 28.81 7.13 23.38
C ARG A 244 27.82 8.00 24.15
N GLN A 245 26.52 7.85 23.87
CA GLN A 245 25.46 8.57 24.61
C GLN A 245 25.45 8.20 26.09
N GLY A 246 25.66 6.93 26.43
CA GLY A 246 25.77 6.47 27.83
C GLY A 246 26.94 7.11 28.56
N THR A 247 28.12 7.16 27.95
CA THR A 247 29.31 7.84 28.50
C THR A 247 29.05 9.33 28.70
N GLU A 248 28.40 9.98 27.75
CA GLU A 248 28.09 11.41 27.83
C GLU A 248 27.08 11.71 28.95
N LEU A 249 26.06 10.86 29.13
CA LEU A 249 25.12 10.95 30.26
C LEU A 249 25.83 10.76 31.61
N ILE A 250 26.79 9.84 31.70
CA ILE A 250 27.60 9.62 32.91
C ILE A 250 28.46 10.85 33.21
N ARG A 251 29.08 11.43 32.18
CA ARG A 251 29.87 12.66 32.27
C ARG A 251 29.03 13.85 32.74
N GLN A 252 27.82 14.02 32.20
CA GLN A 252 26.89 15.08 32.63
C GLN A 252 26.38 14.88 34.06
N ARG A 253 26.20 13.63 34.50
CA ARG A 253 25.72 13.31 35.86
C ARG A 253 26.80 13.34 36.93
N THR A 254 28.08 13.37 36.57
CA THR A 254 29.20 13.26 37.52
C THR A 254 30.18 14.45 37.39
N PRO A 255 29.80 15.66 37.85
CA PRO A 255 30.62 16.87 37.75
C PRO A 255 31.93 16.79 38.56
N ALA A 256 32.03 15.87 39.53
CA ALA A 256 33.26 15.64 40.30
C ALA A 256 34.40 15.09 39.42
N LEU A 257 34.11 14.32 38.37
CA LEU A 257 35.13 13.83 37.44
C LEU A 257 35.74 14.97 36.62
N GLN A 258 34.92 15.93 36.18
CA GLN A 258 35.40 17.12 35.48
C GLN A 258 36.32 17.97 36.36
N HIS A 259 35.99 18.10 37.65
CA HIS A 259 36.82 18.88 38.59
C HIS A 259 38.15 18.18 38.89
N ILE A 260 38.17 16.84 38.96
CA ILE A 260 39.39 16.05 39.17
C ILE A 260 40.30 16.09 37.93
N GLU A 261 39.74 15.95 36.73
CA GLU A 261 40.49 16.08 35.46
C GLU A 261 41.09 17.50 35.33
N HIS A 262 40.29 18.55 35.56
CA HIS A 262 40.79 19.93 35.57
C HIS A 262 41.86 20.19 36.63
N THR A 263 41.74 19.57 37.81
CA THR A 263 42.74 19.73 38.90
C THR A 263 44.05 19.01 38.55
N GLY A 264 43.98 17.86 37.87
CA GLY A 264 45.17 17.13 37.39
C GLY A 264 45.94 17.92 36.33
N GLU A 265 45.25 18.40 35.29
CA GLU A 265 45.86 19.20 34.22
C GLU A 265 46.48 20.51 34.75
N PHE A 266 45.84 21.14 35.73
CA PHE A 266 46.38 22.33 36.41
C PHE A 266 47.65 22.02 37.21
N LEU A 267 47.68 20.92 37.96
CA LEU A 267 48.86 20.51 38.74
C LEU A 267 50.05 20.14 37.84
N ASP A 268 49.80 19.51 36.70
CA ASP A 268 50.83 19.18 35.71
C ASP A 268 51.47 20.44 35.12
N LEU A 269 50.67 21.46 34.78
CA LEU A 269 51.15 22.75 34.29
C LEU A 269 52.00 23.48 35.34
N VAL A 270 51.52 23.53 36.60
CA VAL A 270 52.26 24.13 37.72
C VAL A 270 53.59 23.39 37.95
N GLY A 271 53.58 22.06 37.86
CA GLY A 271 54.77 21.23 37.97
C GLY A 271 55.81 21.54 36.89
N ALA A 272 55.37 21.66 35.62
CA ALA A 272 56.24 22.01 34.51
C ALA A 272 56.91 23.38 34.68
N CYS A 273 56.15 24.40 35.11
CA CYS A 273 56.70 25.73 35.42
C CYS A 273 57.73 25.68 36.56
N ALA A 274 57.42 24.96 37.65
CA ALA A 274 58.32 24.83 38.79
C ALA A 274 59.62 24.10 38.41
N GLN A 275 59.55 23.06 37.59
CA GLN A 275 60.71 22.29 37.13
C GLN A 275 61.65 23.12 36.25
N PHE A 276 61.10 23.97 35.38
CA PHE A 276 61.88 24.90 34.56
C PHE A 276 62.65 25.88 35.45
N VAL A 277 61.98 26.55 36.37
CA VAL A 277 62.59 27.54 37.28
C VAL A 277 63.66 26.90 38.17
N ALA A 278 63.37 25.73 38.75
CA ALA A 278 64.33 25.00 39.57
C ALA A 278 65.57 24.59 38.77
N SER A 279 65.40 24.20 37.51
CA SER A 279 66.52 23.82 36.64
C SER A 279 67.38 25.01 36.22
N ALA A 280 66.75 26.13 35.84
CA ALA A 280 67.47 27.37 35.56
C ALA A 280 68.24 27.87 36.79
N GLY A 281 67.60 27.86 37.97
CA GLY A 281 68.21 28.28 39.23
C GLY A 281 69.41 27.44 39.67
N ARG A 282 69.48 26.17 39.27
CA ARG A 282 70.63 25.29 39.53
C ARG A 282 71.78 25.50 38.54
N ILE A 283 71.46 25.68 37.26
CA ILE A 283 72.45 25.73 36.18
C ILE A 283 73.11 27.10 36.10
N VAL A 284 72.34 28.19 36.17
CA VAL A 284 72.82 29.56 35.96
C VAL A 284 73.95 29.98 36.94
N PRO A 285 73.90 29.66 38.24
CA PRO A 285 75.01 29.95 39.15
C PRO A 285 76.32 29.21 38.80
N GLY A 286 76.23 28.04 38.16
CA GLY A 286 77.38 27.26 37.69
C GLY A 286 78.05 27.82 36.44
N LEU A 287 77.40 28.76 35.75
CA LEU A 287 77.93 29.47 34.57
C LEU A 287 78.80 30.69 34.93
N ARG A 288 78.99 30.96 36.23
CA ARG A 288 79.81 32.09 36.71
C ARG A 288 81.28 31.91 36.33
N GLY A 289 81.89 32.94 35.76
CA GLY A 289 83.33 33.02 35.48
C GLY A 289 83.77 32.51 34.11
N GLN A 290 82.86 32.15 33.21
CA GLN A 290 83.17 31.76 31.83
C GLN A 290 82.94 32.93 30.86
N ASN A 291 83.92 33.18 29.97
CA ASN A 291 83.75 34.11 28.85
C ASN A 291 83.08 33.36 27.69
N TYR A 292 81.77 33.52 27.57
CA TYR A 292 81.00 32.94 26.46
C TYR A 292 81.27 33.69 25.16
N THR A 293 81.38 32.94 24.07
CA THR A 293 81.43 33.46 22.71
C THR A 293 80.11 34.14 22.34
N GLU A 294 80.13 35.03 21.33
CA GLU A 294 78.91 35.70 20.87
C GLU A 294 77.87 34.71 20.32
N ASP A 295 78.30 33.60 19.72
CA ASP A 295 77.41 32.55 19.21
C ASP A 295 76.72 31.76 20.34
N GLU A 296 77.42 31.49 21.44
CA GLU A 296 76.84 30.86 22.63
C GLU A 296 75.80 31.78 23.29
N LYS A 297 76.11 33.08 23.41
CA LYS A 297 75.16 34.08 23.93
C LYS A 297 73.92 34.19 23.04
N ALA A 298 74.09 34.25 21.71
CA ALA A 298 72.99 34.33 20.76
C ALA A 298 72.09 33.08 20.80
N THR A 299 72.68 31.90 21.06
CA THR A 299 71.93 30.64 21.19
C THR A 299 71.11 30.58 22.47
N VAL A 300 71.67 31.04 23.60
CA VAL A 300 70.93 31.15 24.85
C VAL A 300 69.79 32.17 24.74
N GLN A 301 70.04 33.31 24.09
CA GLN A 301 69.01 34.34 23.87
C GLN A 301 67.84 33.85 23.02
N ARG A 302 68.09 33.10 21.93
CA ARG A 302 67.03 32.49 21.12
C ARG A 302 66.18 31.49 21.91
N ASN A 303 66.80 30.65 22.72
CA ASN A 303 66.05 29.70 23.57
C ASN A 303 65.24 30.42 24.65
N LEU A 304 65.79 31.49 25.25
CA LEU A 304 65.06 32.30 26.22
C LEU A 304 63.86 33.03 25.59
N ALA A 305 63.98 33.48 24.33
CA ALA A 305 62.86 34.07 23.61
C ALA A 305 61.70 33.07 23.40
N ARG A 306 62.00 31.81 23.09
CA ARG A 306 60.98 30.74 22.98
C ARG A 306 60.31 30.44 24.32
N VAL A 307 61.09 30.41 25.40
CA VAL A 307 60.55 30.25 26.76
C VAL A 307 59.61 31.40 27.13
N ARG A 308 59.99 32.65 26.83
CA ARG A 308 59.13 33.82 27.08
C ARG A 308 57.83 33.74 26.28
N ALA A 309 57.90 33.43 24.99
CA ALA A 309 56.70 33.26 24.17
C ALA A 309 55.78 32.14 24.69
N ALA A 310 56.34 31.03 25.17
CA ALA A 310 55.56 29.97 25.79
C ALA A 310 54.93 30.40 27.12
N ALA A 311 55.64 31.18 27.95
CA ALA A 311 55.12 31.73 29.19
C ALA A 311 53.99 32.74 28.95
N ASP A 312 54.16 33.65 27.97
CA ASP A 312 53.16 34.64 27.59
C ASP A 312 51.89 33.95 27.05
N TRP A 313 52.05 32.85 26.30
CA TRP A 313 50.92 32.04 25.85
C TRP A 313 50.21 31.32 27.01
N ILE A 314 50.95 30.74 27.95
CA ILE A 314 50.36 30.13 29.15
C ILE A 314 49.58 31.17 29.94
N GLU A 315 50.14 32.37 30.13
CA GLU A 315 49.46 33.48 30.82
C GLU A 315 48.17 33.89 30.10
N GLY A 316 48.22 34.06 28.76
CA GLY A 316 47.05 34.36 27.95
C GLY A 316 45.97 33.27 28.00
N ALA A 317 46.37 32.01 27.90
CA ALA A 317 45.46 30.86 27.95
C ALA A 317 44.77 30.73 29.32
N VAL A 318 45.51 30.94 30.42
CA VAL A 318 44.96 30.89 31.78
C VAL A 318 44.06 32.09 32.07
N ALA A 319 44.41 33.29 31.60
CA ALA A 319 43.64 34.51 31.84
C ALA A 319 42.33 34.58 31.03
N THR A 320 42.32 34.02 29.81
CA THR A 320 41.18 34.14 28.89
C THR A 320 40.34 32.87 28.78
N GLY A 321 40.87 31.71 29.21
CA GLY A 321 40.21 30.41 29.07
C GLY A 321 40.12 29.90 27.62
N GLN A 322 40.72 30.59 26.64
CA GLN A 322 40.72 30.20 25.24
C GLN A 322 42.04 29.48 24.90
N ILE A 323 41.95 28.17 24.66
CA ILE A 323 43.08 27.34 24.21
C ILE A 323 43.07 27.24 22.68
N THR A 324 42.96 28.36 21.99
CA THR A 324 43.23 28.39 20.56
C THR A 324 44.72 28.67 20.38
N PRO A 325 45.49 27.79 19.73
CA PRO A 325 46.89 28.07 19.43
C PRO A 325 46.89 29.22 18.41
N GLU A 326 47.11 30.44 18.87
CA GLU A 326 47.36 31.56 17.95
C GLU A 326 48.50 31.15 17.01
N GLU A 327 48.31 31.36 15.71
CA GLU A 327 49.22 30.96 14.63
C GLU A 327 50.69 31.40 14.85
N GLY A 328 50.92 32.38 15.75
CA GLY A 328 52.25 32.81 16.20
C GLY A 328 53.02 31.77 17.04
N LEU A 329 52.35 31.00 17.91
CA LEU A 329 53.01 30.01 18.77
C LEU A 329 53.39 28.74 17.97
N ALA A 330 52.55 28.36 17.00
CA ALA A 330 52.82 27.23 16.10
C ALA A 330 54.09 27.47 15.26
N ARG A 331 54.30 28.70 14.78
CA ARG A 331 55.53 29.09 14.05
C ARG A 331 56.77 29.09 14.96
N LEU A 332 56.66 29.64 16.18
CA LEU A 332 57.76 29.69 17.16
C LEU A 332 58.17 28.32 17.74
N LEU A 333 57.23 27.37 17.83
CA LEU A 333 57.53 26.00 18.25
C LEU A 333 58.09 25.15 17.11
N ALA A 334 57.68 25.38 15.86
CA ALA A 334 58.22 24.71 14.66
C ALA A 334 59.67 25.08 14.33
N GLY A 335 60.20 26.17 14.90
CA GLY A 335 61.60 26.56 14.75
C GLY A 335 61.91 27.31 13.45
N GLU A 336 60.91 27.93 12.83
CA GLU A 336 61.08 28.95 11.78
C GLU A 336 61.17 30.36 12.36
#